data_AF-A0A3B8UGW2-F1
#
_entry.id   AF-A0A3B8UGW2-F1
#
_cell.length_a   1.000
_cell.length_b   1.000
_cell.length_c   1.000
_cell.angle_alpha   90.00
_cell.angle_beta   90.00
_cell.angle_gamma   90.00
#
_symmetry.space_group_name_H-M   'P 1'
#
loop_
_entity.id
_entity.type
_entity.pdbx_description
1 polymer ?
#
loop_
_entity_poly.entity_id
_entity_poly.type
_entity_poly.pdbx_seq_one_letter_code
_entity_poly.pdbx_strand_id
1 'polypeptide(L)' 'MAKLYFRYGTVGSAKTLNLLAVAHNYRQQGKKILLMKPDLDVRFGRERIKSRAGLEMQADVLIVDETSLQGIDYSGV' A
#
# COMPACT_ATOMS: atom_id res chain seq x y z
N MET A 1 0.29 1.96 20.38
CA MET A 1 1.07 0.70 20.39
C MET A 1 1.27 0.25 18.95
N ALA A 2 2.51 -0.06 18.56
CA ALA A 2 2.82 -0.55 17.22
C ALA A 2 2.24 -1.95 17.00
N LYS A 3 1.77 -2.23 15.77
CA LYS A 3 1.21 -3.52 15.38
C LYS A 3 1.65 -3.86 13.96
N LEU A 4 1.96 -5.13 13.71
CA LEU A 4 2.23 -5.66 12.39
C LEU A 4 1.11 -6.62 12.00
N TYR A 5 0.47 -6.37 10.86
CA TYR A 5 -0.56 -7.23 10.30
C TYR A 5 -0.06 -7.88 9.02
N PHE A 6 0.10 -9.21 9.03
CA PHE A 6 0.45 -9.97 7.83
C PHE A 6 -0.79 -10.59 7.21
N ARG A 7 -1.11 -10.21 5.97
CA ARG A 7 -2.26 -10.73 5.22
C ARG A 7 -1.76 -11.49 3.99
N TYR A 8 -1.97 -12.80 3.97
CA TYR A 8 -1.60 -13.68 2.87
C TYR A 8 -2.78 -14.55 2.43
N GLY A 9 -2.63 -15.25 1.31
CA GLY A 9 -3.67 -16.12 0.75
C GLY A 9 -3.62 -16.16 -0.78
N THR A 10 -4.50 -16.95 -1.38
CA THR A 10 -4.55 -17.17 -2.84
C THR A 10 -5.01 -15.93 -3.62
N VAL A 11 -4.77 -15.91 -4.94
CA VAL A 11 -5.31 -14.86 -5.82
C VAL A 11 -6.84 -14.86 -5.71
N GLY A 12 -7.46 -13.69 -5.51
CA GLY A 12 -8.90 -13.57 -5.28
C GLY A 12 -9.31 -13.42 -3.81
N SER A 13 -8.42 -13.67 -2.85
CA SER A 13 -8.71 -13.58 -1.39
C SER A 13 -8.83 -12.15 -0.83
N ALA A 14 -9.14 -11.15 -1.67
CA ALA A 14 -9.35 -9.75 -1.26
C ALA A 14 -8.21 -9.06 -0.49
N LYS A 15 -6.94 -9.49 -0.62
CA LYS A 15 -5.78 -8.87 0.07
C LYS A 15 -5.67 -7.36 -0.19
N THR A 16 -5.64 -6.96 -1.46
CA THR A 16 -5.50 -5.55 -1.85
C THR A 16 -6.71 -4.73 -1.45
N LEU A 17 -7.91 -5.29 -1.51
CA LEU A 17 -9.13 -4.61 -1.05
C LEU A 17 -9.04 -4.28 0.44
N ASN A 18 -8.64 -5.25 1.27
CA ASN A 18 -8.47 -5.04 2.71
C ASN A 18 -7.39 -3.99 3.01
N LEU A 19 -6.26 -4.01 2.30
CA LEU A 19 -5.21 -3.00 2.43
C LEU A 19 -5.75 -1.59 2.15
N LEU A 20 -6.46 -1.41 1.04
CA LEU A 20 -7.01 -0.12 0.64
C LEU A 20 -8.13 0.36 1.57
N ALA A 21 -8.94 -0.54 2.12
CA ALA A 21 -9.95 -0.19 3.13
C ALA A 21 -9.31 0.32 4.43
N VAL A 22 -8.23 -0.32 4.90
CA VAL A 22 -7.48 0.16 6.06
C VAL A 22 -6.86 1.53 5.79
N ALA A 23 -6.23 1.71 4.63
CA ALA A 23 -5.66 2.99 4.21
C ALA A 23 -6.72 4.10 4.16
N HIS A 24 -7.89 3.83 3.59
CA HIS A 24 -9.02 4.76 3.58
C HIS A 24 -9.43 5.17 4.99
N ASN A 25 -9.63 4.19 5.89
CA ASN A 25 -10.06 4.46 7.26
C ASN A 25 -9.03 5.28 8.04
N TYR A 26 -7.74 5.03 7.85
CA TYR A 26 -6.69 5.82 8.49
C TYR A 26 -6.67 7.26 7.97
N ARG A 27 -6.79 7.48 6.66
CA ARG A 27 -6.93 8.82 6.09
C ARG A 27 -8.16 9.55 6.65
N GLN A 28 -9.31 8.89 6.75
CA GLN A 28 -10.53 9.46 7.35
C GLN A 28 -10.35 9.85 8.83
N GLN A 29 -9.48 9.15 9.56
CA GLN A 29 -9.13 9.47 10.94
C GLN A 29 -8.09 10.60 11.05
N GLY A 30 -7.73 11.25 9.95
CA GLY A 30 -6.63 12.23 9.90
C GLY A 30 -5.27 11.62 10.18
N LYS A 31 -5.15 10.28 10.15
CA LYS A 31 -3.87 9.62 10.28
C LYS A 31 -3.14 9.71 8.98
N LYS A 32 -1.87 10.01 9.13
CA LYS A 32 -0.93 9.98 8.05
C LYS A 32 -0.52 8.54 7.75
N ILE A 33 -0.40 8.21 6.47
CA ILE A 33 -0.12 6.85 5.99
C ILE A 33 0.86 6.86 4.83
N LEU A 34 1.63 5.78 4.69
CA LEU A 34 2.43 5.48 3.50
C LEU A 34 1.95 4.18 2.89
N LEU A 35 1.59 4.21 1.62
CA LEU A 35 1.15 3.07 0.84
C LEU A 35 2.26 2.68 -0.14
N MET A 36 2.74 1.44 -0.06
CA MET A 36 3.91 1.01 -0.84
C MET A 36 3.61 -0.26 -1.62
N LYS A 37 4.26 -0.43 -2.76
CA LYS A 37 4.27 -1.68 -3.52
C LYS A 37 5.60 -1.86 -4.27
N PRO A 38 5.99 -3.09 -4.65
CA PRO A 38 7.14 -3.28 -5.52
C PRO A 38 6.93 -2.65 -6.90
N ASP A 39 7.98 -2.04 -7.46
CA ASP A 39 7.96 -1.44 -8.81
C ASP A 39 7.65 -2.48 -9.90
N LEU A 40 8.06 -3.74 -9.66
CA LEU A 40 7.80 -4.86 -10.55
C LEU A 40 6.30 -5.18 -10.72
N ASP A 41 5.45 -4.79 -9.76
CA ASP A 41 4.00 -5.04 -9.86
C ASP A 41 3.31 -4.02 -10.78
N VAL A 42 3.35 -4.27 -12.09
CA VAL A 42 2.77 -3.39 -13.12
C VAL A 42 1.38 -3.83 -13.61
N ARG A 43 0.76 -4.83 -12.97
CA ARG A 43 -0.48 -5.49 -13.45
C ARG A 43 -1.66 -4.55 -13.68
N PHE A 44 -1.73 -3.46 -12.91
CA PHE A 44 -2.80 -2.45 -12.99
C PHE A 44 -2.24 -1.04 -13.14
N GLY A 45 -1.07 -0.92 -13.77
CA GLY A 45 -0.29 0.30 -13.89
C GLY A 45 0.81 0.40 -12.83
N ARG A 46 1.90 1.07 -13.19
CA ARG A 46 3.10 1.20 -12.36
C ARG A 46 2.84 1.95 -11.06
N GLU A 47 2.09 3.05 -11.09
CA GLU A 47 1.92 3.94 -9.93
C GLU A 47 0.73 3.60 -9.01
N ARG A 48 -0.02 2.53 -9.32
CA ARG A 48 -1.32 2.27 -8.67
C ARG A 48 -1.40 0.93 -7.97
N ILE A 49 -2.01 0.92 -6.79
CA ILE A 49 -2.42 -0.27 -6.05
C ILE A 49 -3.92 -0.44 -6.27
N LYS A 50 -4.30 -1.50 -6.98
CA LYS A 50 -5.69 -1.74 -7.40
C LYS A 50 -6.19 -3.09 -6.95
N SER A 51 -7.37 -3.09 -6.34
CA SER A 51 -8.13 -4.31 -6.05
C SER A 51 -8.94 -4.73 -7.28
N ARG A 52 -9.19 -6.04 -7.41
CA ARG A 52 -10.11 -6.56 -8.45
C ARG A 52 -11.57 -6.13 -8.26
N ALA A 53 -11.91 -5.59 -7.08
CA ALA A 53 -13.24 -5.07 -6.74
C ALA A 53 -13.40 -3.58 -7.09
N GLY A 54 -12.44 -2.97 -7.80
CA GLY A 54 -12.55 -1.60 -8.32
C GLY A 54 -11.92 -0.51 -7.46
N LEU A 55 -11.66 -0.75 -6.16
CA LEU A 55 -10.92 0.20 -5.33
C LEU A 55 -9.46 0.32 -5.81
N GLU A 56 -8.98 1.56 -5.90
CA GLU A 56 -7.61 1.88 -6.29
C GLU A 56 -7.11 3.13 -5.57
N MET A 57 -5.80 3.17 -5.31
CA MET A 57 -5.10 4.35 -4.79
C MET A 57 -3.70 4.44 -5.43
N GLN A 58 -3.13 5.65 -5.47
CA GLN A 58 -1.71 5.80 -5.80
C GLN A 58 -0.85 5.14 -4.72
N ALA A 59 0.26 4.54 -5.16
CA ALA A 59 1.35 4.19 -4.25
C ALA A 59 2.16 5.45 -3.95
N ASP A 60 2.48 5.64 -2.68
CA ASP A 60 3.34 6.74 -2.23
C ASP A 60 4.82 6.36 -2.43
N VAL A 61 5.17 5.07 -2.38
CA VAL A 61 6.52 4.56 -2.67
C VAL A 61 6.47 3.30 -3.54
N LEU A 62 7.32 3.29 -4.56
CA LEU A 62 7.63 2.09 -5.34
C LEU A 62 8.96 1.50 -4.84
N ILE A 63 8.89 0.26 -4.36
CA ILE A 63 10.05 -0.44 -3.81
C ILE A 63 10.82 -1.11 -4.95
N VAL A 64 12.10 -0.74 -5.08
CA VAL A 64 13.13 -1.40 -5.90
C VAL A 64 14.20 -2.02 -4.99
N ASP A 65 15.10 -2.83 -5.54
CA ASP A 65 16.10 -3.58 -4.76
C ASP A 65 17.03 -2.66 -3.94
N GLU A 66 17.34 -1.48 -4.46
CA GLU A 66 18.19 -0.47 -3.80
C GLU A 66 17.42 0.42 -2.81
N THR A 67 16.11 0.19 -2.62
CA THR A 67 15.29 1.03 -1.74
C THR A 67 15.65 0.77 -0.27
N SER A 68 16.23 1.77 0.38
CA SER A 68 16.41 1.79 1.84
C SER A 68 15.20 2.43 2.52
N LEU A 69 14.58 1.72 3.46
CA LEU A 69 13.51 2.28 4.29
C LEU A 69 14.01 3.41 5.20
N GLN A 70 15.30 3.42 5.56
CA GLN A 70 15.87 4.51 6.36
C GLN A 70 16.03 5.81 5.57
N GLY A 71 16.13 5.72 4.24
CA GLY A 71 16.26 6.86 3.34
C GLY A 71 14.93 7.47 2.88
N ILE A 72 13.80 6.92 3.30
CA ILE A 72 12.48 7.43 2.95
C ILE A 72 12.17 8.65 3.80
N ASP A 73 11.77 9.74 3.16
CA ASP A 73 11.20 10.88 3.87
C ASP A 73 9.80 10.54 4.38
N TYR A 74 9.66 10.48 5.70
CA TYR A 74 8.38 10.30 6.38
C TYR A 74 7.76 11.65 6.80
N SER A 75 8.35 12.78 6.44
CA SER A 75 7.81 14.09 6.76
C SER A 75 6.51 14.31 5.97
N GLY A 76 5.40 14.46 6.70
CA GLY A 76 4.06 14.49 6.09
C GLY A 76 3.35 13.13 6.09
N VAL A 77 4.06 12.07 6.49
CA VAL A 77 3.50 10.81 6.99
C VAL A 77 3.52 10.76 8.53
#